data_AF-A0A534WF68-F1
#
_entry.id   AF-A0A534WF68-F1
#
_cell.length_a   1.000
_cell.length_b   1.000
_cell.length_c   1.000
_cell.angle_alpha   90.00
_cell.angle_beta   90.00
_cell.angle_gamma   90.00
#
_symmetry.space_group_name_H-M   'P 1'
#
loop_
_entity.id
_entity.type
_entity.pdbx_description
1 polymer ?
#
loop_
_entity_poly.entity_id
_entity_poly.type
_entity_poly.pdbx_seq_one_letter_code
_entity_poly.pdbx_strand_id
1 'polypeptide(L)'
;AFARGCERFGFRLVHFSVQGNHMHYIVEAPDAVALGRAMKGLEVRMARALNKVMDRRGPVFADRYHAHLLESPREAFHAIRYVVENWAIHAARERRPPPRGVDPYCSDCPHEGDPPLVARAEWWMLCVGVPRVRSRLAVALAG
;
A
#
# COMPACT_ATOMS: atom_id res chain seq x y z
N ALA A 1 10.80 2.93 -7.10
CA ALA A 1 11.29 2.02 -6.04
C ALA A 1 10.44 0.76 -5.97
N PHE A 2 9.11 0.92 -5.93
CA PHE A 2 8.13 -0.17 -5.93
C PHE A 2 8.36 -1.22 -7.02
N ALA A 3 8.49 -0.81 -8.28
CA ALA A 3 8.72 -1.76 -9.39
C ALA A 3 9.93 -2.69 -9.22
N ARG A 4 10.97 -2.27 -8.48
CA ARG A 4 12.17 -3.08 -8.20
C ARG A 4 12.12 -3.83 -6.87
N GLY A 5 11.09 -3.59 -6.06
CA GLY A 5 10.95 -4.07 -4.68
C GLY A 5 9.62 -4.75 -4.38
N CYS A 6 8.67 -4.76 -5.32
CA CYS A 6 7.35 -5.34 -5.12
C CYS A 6 7.39 -6.86 -4.95
N GLU A 7 8.45 -7.55 -5.40
CA GLU A 7 8.67 -8.98 -5.17
C GLU A 7 10.12 -9.28 -4.74
N ARG A 8 10.32 -9.69 -3.49
CA ARG A 8 11.65 -10.06 -2.93
C ARG A 8 11.50 -11.06 -1.80
N PHE A 9 12.29 -12.14 -1.76
CA PHE A 9 12.29 -13.08 -0.62
C PHE A 9 10.91 -13.71 -0.30
N GLY A 10 10.02 -13.83 -1.30
CA GLY A 10 8.62 -14.24 -1.08
C GLY A 10 7.69 -13.13 -0.58
N PHE A 11 8.20 -11.94 -0.25
CA PHE A 11 7.37 -10.76 0.00
C PHE A 11 6.75 -10.24 -1.29
N ARG A 12 5.51 -9.79 -1.21
CA ARG A 12 4.71 -9.21 -2.30
C ARG A 12 4.08 -7.90 -1.82
N LEU A 13 4.39 -6.78 -2.47
CA LEU A 13 3.69 -5.51 -2.25
C LEU A 13 2.39 -5.52 -3.07
N VAL A 14 1.24 -5.61 -2.42
CA VAL A 14 -0.05 -5.79 -3.11
C VAL A 14 -0.78 -4.46 -3.30
N HIS A 15 -0.85 -3.62 -2.27
CA HIS A 15 -1.39 -2.26 -2.37
C HIS A 15 -0.48 -1.26 -1.67
N PHE A 16 -0.54 -0.01 -2.12
CA PHE A 16 0.10 1.11 -1.43
C PHE A 16 -0.72 2.39 -1.55
N SER A 17 -0.48 3.32 -0.62
CA SER A 17 -0.79 4.74 -0.77
C SER A 17 0.36 5.56 -0.20
N VAL A 18 0.79 6.58 -0.95
CA VAL A 18 1.85 7.50 -0.55
C VAL A 18 1.24 8.82 -0.13
N GLN A 19 1.59 9.27 1.06
CA GLN A 19 1.15 10.54 1.62
C GLN A 19 2.36 11.43 1.91
N GLY A 20 2.10 12.71 2.20
CA GLY A 20 3.15 13.71 2.36
C GLY A 20 4.18 13.37 3.45
N ASN A 21 3.77 12.68 4.51
CA ASN A 21 4.64 12.35 5.65
C ASN A 21 4.76 10.85 5.96
N HIS A 22 3.99 9.97 5.33
CA HIS A 22 4.08 8.52 5.53
C HIS A 22 3.51 7.74 4.34
N MET A 23 3.71 6.42 4.35
CA MET A 23 3.21 5.50 3.33
C MET A 23 2.50 4.33 4.00
N HIS A 24 1.42 3.86 3.40
CA HIS A 24 0.74 2.64 3.80
C HIS A 24 0.93 1.54 2.77
N TYR A 25 1.02 0.30 3.24
CA TYR A 25 1.19 -0.89 2.41
C TYR A 25 0.25 -2.00 2.83
N ILE A 26 -0.27 -2.75 1.86
CA ILE A 26 -0.79 -4.10 2.04
C ILE A 26 0.20 -5.05 1.39
N VAL A 27 0.66 -6.04 2.14
CA VAL A 27 1.74 -6.93 1.71
C VAL A 27 1.42 -8.37 2.07
N GLU A 28 1.95 -9.30 1.30
CA GLU A 28 2.07 -10.71 1.69
C GLU A 28 3.55 -10.98 2.00
N ALA A 29 3.83 -11.76 3.03
CA ALA A 29 5.19 -12.18 3.36
C ALA A 29 5.15 -13.53 4.09
N PRO A 30 6.00 -14.50 3.72
CA PRO A 30 5.95 -15.85 4.29
C PRO A 30 6.26 -15.87 5.79
N ASP A 31 7.08 -14.94 6.27
CA ASP A 31 7.44 -14.80 7.67
C ASP A 31 7.96 -13.38 7.98
N ALA A 32 8.19 -13.11 9.26
CA ALA A 32 8.68 -11.82 9.75
C ALA A 32 10.10 -11.48 9.25
N VAL A 33 10.93 -12.48 8.95
CA VAL A 33 12.30 -12.27 8.44
C VAL A 33 12.26 -11.80 6.99
N ALA A 34 11.45 -12.45 6.15
CA ALA A 34 11.20 -12.06 4.78
C ALA A 34 10.60 -10.65 4.71
N LEU A 35 9.61 -10.35 5.56
CA LEU A 35 9.01 -9.02 5.69
C LEU A 35 10.10 -7.97 6.01
N GLY A 36 10.88 -8.19 7.06
CA GLY A 36 11.91 -7.24 7.50
C GLY A 36 12.99 -6.99 6.44
N ARG A 37 13.43 -8.04 5.73
CA ARG A 37 14.42 -7.93 4.64
C ARG A 37 13.86 -7.15 3.45
N ALA A 38 12.63 -7.45 3.04
CA ALA A 38 11.99 -6.80 1.91
C ALA A 38 11.72 -5.31 2.20
N MET A 39 11.16 -4.99 3.36
CA MET A 39 10.88 -3.63 3.80
C MET A 39 12.15 -2.79 3.89
N LYS A 40 13.22 -3.31 4.53
CA LYS A 40 14.52 -2.63 4.57
C LYS A 40 15.05 -2.32 3.17
N GLY A 41 14.97 -3.29 2.25
CA GLY A 41 15.40 -3.09 0.87
C GLY A 41 14.55 -2.04 0.14
N LEU A 42 13.24 -2.03 0.37
CA LEU A 42 12.31 -1.07 -0.22
C LEU A 42 12.61 0.35 0.27
N GLU A 43 12.72 0.54 1.59
CA GLU A 43 13.09 1.81 2.23
C GLU A 43 14.42 2.34 1.73
N VAL A 44 15.46 1.49 1.61
CA VAL A 44 16.77 1.93 1.07
C VAL A 44 16.63 2.43 -0.38
N ARG A 45 15.85 1.76 -1.23
CA ARG A 45 15.64 2.20 -2.62
C ARG A 45 14.87 3.51 -2.68
N MET A 46 13.85 3.67 -1.84
CA MET A 46 13.07 4.91 -1.75
C MET A 46 13.95 6.06 -1.26
N ALA A 47 14.70 5.85 -0.17
CA ALA A 47 15.57 6.86 0.40
C ALA A 47 16.61 7.35 -0.62
N ARG A 48 17.25 6.44 -1.36
CA ARG A 48 18.19 6.78 -2.43
C ARG A 48 17.52 7.58 -3.55
N ALA A 49 16.33 7.18 -3.98
CA ALA A 49 15.61 7.87 -5.05
C ALA A 49 15.17 9.27 -4.62
N LEU A 50 14.59 9.41 -3.42
CA LEU A 50 14.14 10.69 -2.87
C LEU A 50 15.32 11.63 -2.63
N ASN A 51 16.41 11.13 -2.06
CA ASN A 51 17.63 11.93 -1.89
C ASN A 51 18.17 12.45 -3.22
N LYS A 52 18.16 11.61 -4.27
CA LYS A 52 18.58 12.02 -5.62
C LYS A 52 17.68 13.12 -6.21
N VAL A 53 16.35 12.97 -6.09
CA VAL A 53 15.38 13.94 -6.64
C VAL A 53 15.41 15.26 -5.87
N MET A 54 15.69 15.21 -4.57
CA MET A 54 15.71 16.38 -3.69
C MET A 54 17.10 17.00 -3.50
N ASP A 55 18.12 16.52 -4.23
CA ASP A 55 19.54 16.91 -4.09
C ASP A 55 20.02 16.96 -2.62
N ARG A 56 19.62 15.97 -1.83
CA ARG A 56 20.00 15.86 -0.41
C ARG A 56 20.74 14.56 -0.13
N ARG A 57 21.34 14.49 1.05
CA ARG A 57 21.97 13.28 1.59
C ARG A 57 21.45 13.01 3.00
N GLY A 58 21.61 11.77 3.46
CA GLY A 58 21.24 11.35 4.80
C GLY A 58 19.95 10.55 4.88
N PRO A 59 19.43 10.32 6.10
CA PRO A 59 18.24 9.50 6.32
C PRO A 59 16.99 10.18 5.75
N VAL A 60 16.09 9.36 5.19
CA VAL A 60 14.77 9.80 4.70
C VAL A 60 13.66 9.33 5.62
N PHE A 61 13.78 8.12 6.16
CA PHE A 61 12.86 7.54 7.12
C PHE A 61 13.47 7.63 8.51
N ALA A 62 12.70 8.17 9.46
CA ALA A 62 13.13 8.34 10.85
C ALA A 62 13.08 7.02 11.63
N ASP A 63 12.05 6.22 11.36
CA ASP A 63 11.76 4.98 12.07
C ASP A 63 11.69 3.77 11.13
N ARG A 64 11.55 2.59 11.72
CA ARG A 64 11.15 1.36 11.01
C ARG A 64 9.69 1.42 10.60
N TYR A 65 9.27 0.49 9.75
CA TYR A 65 7.85 0.24 9.49
C TYR A 65 7.11 -0.23 10.76
N HIS A 66 5.84 0.17 10.88
CA HIS A 66 4.87 -0.44 11.79
C HIS A 66 4.10 -1.52 11.03
N ALA A 67 3.93 -2.70 11.62
CA ALA A 67 3.22 -3.82 11.01
C ALA A 67 2.06 -4.29 11.88
N HIS A 68 0.95 -4.56 11.21
CA HIS A 68 -0.25 -5.16 11.79
C HIS A 68 -0.60 -6.41 10.97
N LEU A 69 -0.74 -7.56 11.62
CA LEU A 69 -1.12 -8.80 10.96
C LEU A 69 -2.64 -8.80 10.72
N LEU A 70 -3.05 -9.04 9.49
CA LEU A 70 -4.46 -9.16 9.13
C LEU A 70 -4.93 -10.60 9.41
N GLU A 71 -5.88 -10.76 10.32
CA GLU A 71 -6.33 -12.06 10.84
C GLU A 71 -7.63 -12.54 10.20
N SER A 72 -8.34 -11.66 9.47
CA SER A 72 -9.60 -12.04 8.82
C SER A 72 -9.82 -11.38 7.46
N PRO A 73 -10.64 -12.01 6.58
CA PRO A 73 -11.04 -11.40 5.30
C PRO A 73 -11.71 -10.03 5.44
N ARG A 74 -12.51 -9.83 6.49
CA ARG A 74 -13.19 -8.55 6.75
C ARG A 74 -12.20 -7.46 7.09
N GLU A 75 -11.24 -7.78 7.95
CA GLU A 75 -10.17 -6.87 8.31
C GLU A 75 -9.30 -6.54 7.10
N ALA A 76 -8.92 -7.53 6.29
CA ALA A 76 -8.18 -7.29 5.06
C ALA A 76 -8.93 -6.37 4.10
N PHE A 77 -10.24 -6.55 3.97
CA PHE A 77 -11.08 -5.66 3.16
C PHE A 77 -11.08 -4.22 3.69
N HIS A 78 -11.25 -4.02 5.00
CA HIS A 78 -11.18 -2.69 5.60
C HIS A 78 -9.80 -2.07 5.50
N ALA A 79 -8.73 -2.86 5.65
CA ALA A 79 -7.36 -2.40 5.53
C ALA A 79 -7.06 -1.94 4.10
N ILE A 80 -7.43 -2.72 3.07
CA ILE A 80 -7.26 -2.30 1.66
C ILE A 80 -7.99 -0.99 1.41
N ARG A 81 -9.28 -0.92 1.79
CA ARG A 81 -10.08 0.31 1.63
C ARG A 81 -9.44 1.49 2.33
N TYR A 82 -9.00 1.29 3.57
CA TYR A 82 -8.30 2.32 4.32
C TYR A 82 -7.06 2.80 3.56
N VAL A 83 -6.22 1.89 3.05
CA VAL A 83 -5.01 2.26 2.29
C VAL A 83 -5.34 3.04 1.03
N VAL A 84 -6.29 2.60 0.20
CA VAL A 84 -6.54 3.22 -1.11
C VAL A 84 -7.46 4.46 -1.05
N GLU A 85 -8.32 4.56 -0.03
CA GLU A 85 -9.27 5.67 0.15
C GLU A 85 -8.75 6.71 1.17
N ASN A 86 -7.59 6.48 1.81
CA ASN A 86 -7.13 7.33 2.92
C ASN A 86 -6.99 8.81 2.53
N TRP A 87 -6.70 9.12 1.27
CA TRP A 87 -6.47 10.49 0.82
C TRP A 87 -7.64 11.45 1.14
N ALA A 88 -8.88 10.95 1.19
CA ALA A 88 -10.05 11.73 1.57
C ALA A 88 -10.06 12.06 3.07
N ILE A 89 -9.64 11.10 3.91
CA ILE A 89 -9.44 11.30 5.34
C ILE A 89 -8.34 12.35 5.57
N HIS A 90 -7.26 12.30 4.80
CA HIS A 90 -6.19 13.28 4.86
C HIS A 90 -6.64 14.68 4.44
N ALA A 91 -7.37 14.81 3.34
CA ALA A 91 -7.94 16.08 2.92
C ALA A 91 -8.83 16.69 4.01
N ALA A 92 -9.69 15.87 4.64
CA ALA A 92 -10.53 16.32 5.75
C ALA A 92 -9.71 16.80 6.96
N ARG A 93 -8.67 16.04 7.37
CA ARG A 93 -7.76 16.41 8.48
C ARG A 93 -7.00 17.71 8.21
N GLU A 94 -6.63 17.93 6.96
CA GLU A 94 -5.91 19.12 6.50
C GLU A 94 -6.84 20.29 6.15
N ARG A 95 -8.15 20.15 6.36
CA ARG A 95 -9.19 21.15 6.01
C ARG A 95 -9.15 21.55 4.53
N ARG A 96 -8.81 20.60 3.66
CA ARG A 96 -8.86 20.74 2.20
C ARG A 96 -10.17 20.21 1.65
N PRO A 97 -10.62 20.68 0.47
CA PRO A 97 -11.74 20.08 -0.21
C PRO A 97 -11.53 18.58 -0.43
N PRO A 98 -12.60 17.76 -0.38
CA PRO A 98 -12.48 16.35 -0.67
C PRO A 98 -11.95 16.16 -2.10
N PRO A 99 -10.93 15.31 -2.27
CA PRO A 99 -10.36 15.08 -3.58
C PRO A 99 -11.36 14.33 -4.48
N ARG A 100 -11.27 14.56 -5.80
CA ARG A 100 -12.14 13.93 -6.79
C ARG A 100 -11.36 12.89 -7.58
N GLY A 101 -12.00 11.77 -7.89
CA GLY A 101 -11.41 10.69 -8.69
C GLY A 101 -10.65 9.67 -7.86
N VAL A 102 -9.62 9.07 -8.44
CA VAL A 102 -8.74 8.09 -7.79
C VAL A 102 -7.49 8.81 -7.30
N ASP A 103 -6.97 8.42 -6.13
CA ASP A 103 -5.72 8.96 -5.59
C ASP A 103 -4.55 8.66 -6.55
N PRO A 104 -3.91 9.69 -7.16
CA PRO A 104 -2.80 9.47 -8.09
C PRO A 104 -1.57 8.88 -7.42
N TYR A 105 -1.53 8.84 -6.08
CA TYR A 105 -0.42 8.33 -5.28
C TYR A 105 -0.71 6.98 -4.62
N CYS A 106 -1.77 6.28 -5.04
CA CYS A 106 -2.08 4.93 -4.59
C CYS A 106 -2.07 3.89 -5.72
N SER A 107 -2.04 2.61 -5.33
CA SER A 107 -2.00 1.48 -6.27
C SER A 107 -3.27 1.28 -7.10
N ASP A 108 -4.39 1.91 -6.74
CA ASP A 108 -5.63 1.85 -7.51
C ASP A 108 -5.61 2.83 -8.70
N CYS A 109 -4.67 3.79 -8.72
CA CYS A 109 -4.43 4.61 -9.89
C CYS A 109 -3.84 3.75 -11.01
N PRO A 110 -4.44 3.74 -12.22
CA PRO A 110 -3.90 3.00 -13.35
C PRO A 110 -2.45 3.36 -13.63
N HIS A 111 -1.60 2.35 -13.70
CA HIS A 111 -0.21 2.47 -14.10
C HIS A 111 0.05 1.56 -15.30
N GLU A 112 0.35 2.15 -16.45
CA GLU A 112 0.63 1.42 -17.69
C GLU A 112 2.10 1.02 -17.85
N GLY A 113 2.95 1.31 -16.85
CA GLY A 113 4.38 1.01 -16.92
C GLY A 113 4.72 -0.45 -16.63
N ASP A 114 5.68 -0.97 -17.39
CA ASP A 114 6.39 -2.24 -17.16
C ASP A 114 7.81 -1.92 -16.64
N PRO A 115 8.25 -2.45 -15.48
CA PRO A 115 7.57 -3.41 -14.60
C PRO A 115 6.47 -2.80 -13.71
N PRO A 116 5.48 -3.61 -13.27
CA PRO A 116 4.39 -3.15 -12.44
C PRO A 116 4.88 -2.63 -11.08
N LEU A 117 4.16 -1.69 -10.48
CA LEU A 117 4.50 -1.14 -9.17
C LEU A 117 4.12 -2.08 -8.03
N VAL A 118 3.13 -2.95 -8.23
CA VAL A 118 2.65 -3.92 -7.26
C VAL A 118 2.73 -5.33 -7.82
N ALA A 119 2.81 -6.29 -6.92
CA ALA A 119 2.70 -7.70 -7.22
C ALA A 119 1.24 -8.13 -7.10
N ARG A 120 0.81 -9.11 -7.91
CA ARG A 120 -0.50 -9.73 -7.74
C ARG A 120 -0.56 -10.45 -6.38
N ALA A 121 -1.65 -10.32 -5.63
CA ALA A 121 -1.86 -11.15 -4.44
C ALA A 121 -1.89 -12.65 -4.80
N GLU A 122 -1.34 -13.49 -3.93
CA GLU A 122 -1.40 -14.94 -4.07
C GLU A 122 -2.17 -15.60 -2.92
N TRP A 123 -2.21 -14.96 -1.75
CA TRP A 123 -2.84 -15.54 -0.57
C TRP A 123 -4.35 -15.38 -0.65
N TRP A 124 -5.04 -16.48 -0.33
CA TRP A 124 -6.49 -16.62 -0.51
C TRP A 124 -7.29 -15.48 0.13
N MET A 125 -6.81 -14.91 1.24
CA MET A 125 -7.48 -13.82 1.95
C MET A 125 -7.63 -12.58 1.06
N LEU A 126 -6.55 -12.18 0.37
CA LEU A 126 -6.53 -11.02 -0.52
C LEU A 126 -7.11 -11.35 -1.91
N CYS A 127 -7.01 -12.59 -2.36
CA CYS A 127 -7.53 -13.03 -3.66
C CYS A 127 -9.05 -13.31 -3.67
N VAL A 128 -9.57 -13.95 -2.62
CA VAL A 128 -10.94 -14.52 -2.59
C VAL A 128 -11.75 -13.98 -1.42
N GLY A 129 -11.11 -13.81 -0.25
CA GLY A 129 -11.78 -13.35 0.97
C GLY A 129 -12.33 -11.93 0.86
N VAL A 130 -11.58 -11.02 0.25
CA VAL A 130 -11.92 -9.60 0.08
C VAL A 130 -13.05 -9.37 -0.95
N PRO A 131 -13.03 -9.98 -2.16
CA PRO A 131 -14.11 -9.83 -3.14
C PRO A 131 -15.48 -10.33 -2.66
N ARG A 132 -15.56 -11.42 -1.88
CA ARG A 132 -16.84 -11.96 -1.39
C ARG A 132 -17.56 -11.01 -0.42
N VAL A 133 -16.83 -10.12 0.27
CA VAL A 133 -17.42 -9.07 1.12
C VAL A 133 -17.98 -7.91 0.28
N ARG A 134 -17.31 -7.53 -0.82
CA ARG A 134 -17.81 -6.51 -1.76
C ARG A 134 -19.20 -6.86 -2.31
N SER A 135 -19.43 -8.13 -2.67
CA SER A 135 -20.72 -8.59 -3.18
C SER A 135 -21.86 -8.50 -2.16
N ARG A 136 -21.58 -8.62 -0.85
CA ARG A 136 -22.60 -8.50 0.20
C ARG A 136 -22.95 -7.05 0.54
N LEU A 137 -22.00 -6.12 0.45
CA LEU A 137 -22.25 -4.70 0.70
C LEU A 137 -22.98 -4.02 -0.46
N ALA A 138 -22.76 -4.46 -1.70
CA ALA A 138 -23.51 -3.96 -2.87
C ALA A 138 -25.02 -4.23 -2.77
N VAL A 139 -25.42 -5.30 -2.07
CA VAL A 139 -26.85 -5.63 -1.83
C VAL A 139 -27.44 -4.80 -0.69
N ALA A 140 -26.62 -4.30 0.25
CA ALA A 140 -27.09 -3.56 1.43
C ALA A 140 -27.22 -2.04 1.21
N LEU A 141 -26.64 -1.49 0.12
CA LEU A 141 -26.70 -0.07 -0.22
C LEU A 141 -27.67 0.23 -1.38
N ALA A 142 -28.42 -0.77 -1.83
CA ALA A 142 -29.42 -0.67 -2.90
C ALA A 142 -30.87 -0.82 -2.38
N GLY A 143 -31.09 -0.60 -1.07
CA GLY A 143 -32.40 -0.65 -0.41
C GLY A 143 -32.71 0.63 0.33
#